data_AF-A0A1V6K1S4-F1
#
_entry.id   AF-A0A1V6K1S4-F1
#
_cell.length_a   1.000
_cell.length_b   1.000
_cell.length_c   1.000
_cell.angle_alpha   90.00
_cell.angle_beta   90.00
_cell.angle_gamma   90.00
#
_symmetry.space_group_name_H-M   'P 1'
#
loop_
_entity.id
_entity.type
_entity.pdbx_description
1 polymer ?
#
loop_
_entity_poly.entity_id
_entity_poly.type
_entity_poly.pdbx_seq_one_letter_code
_entity_poly.pdbx_strand_id
1 'polypeptide(L)' 'MKALRMRQKMTPQEIDRLCRVLNDPDIIETIVEHGDMDRPGTLIRKLALKPRLARAMGILFASGVRQILTG' A
#
# COMPACT_ATOMS: atom_id res chain seq x y z
N MET A 1 4.54 -13.43 -7.59
CA MET A 1 3.55 -14.32 -6.92
C MET A 1 3.07 -13.84 -5.55
N LYS A 2 3.93 -13.41 -4.60
CA LYS A 2 3.49 -12.99 -3.24
C LYS A 2 2.63 -11.71 -3.21
N ALA A 3 2.99 -10.67 -3.97
CA ALA A 3 2.21 -9.43 -4.04
C ALA A 3 0.80 -9.63 -4.64
N LEU A 4 0.68 -10.48 -5.67
CA LEU A 4 -0.61 -10.87 -6.24
C LEU A 4 -1.49 -11.60 -5.22
N ARG A 5 -0.92 -12.54 -4.45
CA ARG A 5 -1.65 -13.21 -3.36
C ARG A 5 -2.06 -12.25 -2.24
N MET A 6 -1.26 -11.22 -1.97
CA MET A 6 -1.61 -10.18 -1.00
C MET A 6 -2.80 -9.37 -1.50
N ARG A 7 -2.78 -8.90 -2.76
CA ARG A 7 -3.92 -8.21 -3.39
C ARG A 7 -5.20 -9.05 -3.32
N GLN A 8 -5.13 -10.35 -3.60
CA GLN A 8 -6.31 -11.23 -3.59
C GLN A 8 -6.96 -11.37 -2.22
N LYS A 9 -6.23 -11.08 -1.14
CA LYS A 9 -6.74 -11.12 0.24
C LYS A 9 -7.27 -9.77 0.72
N MET A 10 -7.12 -8.71 -0.06
CA MET A 10 -7.60 -7.38 0.30
C MET A 10 -9.08 -7.23 -0.08
N THR A 11 -9.84 -6.61 0.80
CA THR A 11 -11.21 -6.18 0.55
C THR A 11 -11.26 -5.03 -0.46
N PRO A 12 -12.41 -4.78 -1.12
CA PRO A 12 -12.56 -3.62 -1.99
C PRO A 12 -12.26 -2.28 -1.29
N GLN A 13 -12.64 -2.13 -0.03
CA GLN A 13 -12.40 -0.93 0.78
C GLN A 13 -10.91 -0.73 1.06
N GLU A 14 -10.19 -1.81 1.34
CA GLU A 14 -8.74 -1.78 1.51
C GLU A 14 -8.03 -1.38 0.21
N ILE A 15 -8.49 -1.89 -0.94
CA ILE A 15 -7.96 -1.52 -2.25
C ILE A 15 -8.21 -0.04 -2.55
N ASP A 16 -9.44 0.47 -2.37
CA ASP A 16 -9.78 1.88 -2.60
C ASP A 16 -8.90 2.81 -1.72
N ARG A 17 -8.76 2.45 -0.44
CA ARG A 17 -7.96 3.22 0.50
C ARG A 17 -6.48 3.20 0.14
N LEU A 18 -5.95 2.07 -0.33
CA LEU A 18 -4.59 1.98 -0.85
C LEU A 18 -4.42 2.88 -2.08
N CYS A 19 -5.35 2.84 -3.03
CA CYS A 19 -5.31 3.68 -4.23
C CYS A 19 -5.29 5.19 -3.89
N ARG A 20 -6.11 5.63 -2.93
CA ARG A 20 -6.11 7.05 -2.50
C ARG A 20 -4.77 7.49 -1.92
N VAL A 21 -4.08 6.58 -1.23
CA VAL A 21 -2.77 6.86 -0.64
C VAL A 21 -1.68 6.90 -1.70
N LEU A 22 -1.77 6.01 -2.69
CA LEU A 22 -0.87 6.01 -3.84
C LEU A 22 -1.05 7.26 -4.72
N ASN A 23 -2.20 7.94 -4.62
CA ASN A 23 -2.48 9.20 -5.30
C ASN A 23 -1.90 10.44 -4.59
N ASP A 24 -1.08 10.27 -3.54
CA ASP A 24 -0.38 11.38 -2.91
C ASP A 24 0.80 11.84 -3.79
N PRO A 25 0.98 13.16 -4.03
CA PRO A 25 2.03 13.66 -4.92
C PRO A 25 3.45 13.18 -4.58
N ASP A 26 3.79 13.09 -3.29
CA ASP A 26 5.12 12.64 -2.83
C ASP A 26 5.33 11.13 -3.06
N ILE A 27 4.24 10.36 -3.01
CA ILE A 27 4.26 8.94 -3.38
C ILE A 27 4.41 8.78 -4.89
N ILE A 28 3.66 9.54 -5.68
CA ILE A 28 3.75 9.52 -7.14
C ILE A 28 5.15 9.88 -7.60
N GLU A 29 5.75 10.94 -7.06
CA GLU A 29 7.13 11.35 -7.35
C GLU A 29 8.11 10.19 -7.09
N THR A 30 7.99 9.52 -5.95
CA THR A 30 8.82 8.35 -5.62
C THR A 30 8.63 7.20 -6.61
N ILE A 31 7.39 6.96 -7.07
CA ILE A 31 7.08 5.93 -8.07
C ILE A 31 7.67 6.31 -9.42
N VAL A 32 7.60 7.58 -9.82
CA VAL A 32 8.16 8.06 -11.10
C VAL A 32 9.69 7.98 -11.08
N GLU A 33 10.33 8.40 -9.98
CA GLU A 33 11.79 8.41 -9.85
C GLU A 33 12.40 7.01 -9.69
N HIS A 34 11.65 6.06 -9.13
CA HIS A 34 12.17 4.76 -8.72
C HIS A 34 11.35 3.58 -9.23
N GLY A 35 10.48 3.82 -10.22
CA GLY A 35 9.53 2.88 -10.83
C GLY A 35 10.15 1.79 -11.68
N ASP A 36 11.36 1.34 -11.34
CA ASP A 36 12.00 0.19 -11.96
C ASP A 36 11.22 -1.08 -11.61
N MET A 37 10.43 -1.56 -12.57
CA MET A 37 9.61 -2.77 -12.42
C MET A 37 10.43 -4.06 -12.51
N ASP A 38 11.66 -4.01 -13.01
CA ASP A 38 12.60 -5.14 -12.96
C ASP A 38 13.17 -5.31 -11.55
N ARG A 39 13.25 -4.22 -10.78
CA ARG A 39 13.75 -4.19 -9.40
C ARG A 39 12.74 -3.56 -8.42
N PRO A 40 11.55 -4.17 -8.25
CA PRO A 40 10.49 -3.60 -7.42
C PRO A 40 10.87 -3.49 -5.94
N GLY A 41 11.89 -4.23 -5.48
CA GLY A 41 12.38 -4.15 -4.10
C GLY A 41 12.91 -2.77 -3.71
N THR A 42 13.53 -2.04 -4.64
CA THR A 42 14.05 -0.68 -4.40
C THR A 42 12.89 0.30 -4.21
N LEU A 43 11.90 0.24 -5.10
CA LEU A 43 10.69 1.04 -5.01
C LEU A 43 9.95 0.78 -3.69
N ILE A 44 9.72 -0.48 -3.34
CA ILE A 44 9.02 -0.87 -2.10
C ILE A 44 9.73 -0.32 -0.87
N ARG A 45 11.07 -0.41 -0.80
CA ARG A 45 11.85 0.13 0.33
C ARG A 45 11.69 1.64 0.47
N LYS A 46 11.77 2.38 -0.64
CA LYS A 46 11.63 3.84 -0.63
C LYS A 46 10.21 4.27 -0.27
N LEU A 47 9.20 3.59 -0.81
CA LEU A 47 7.81 3.79 -0.46
C LEU A 47 7.54 3.52 1.03
N ALA A 48 8.13 2.47 1.60
CA ALA A 48 7.97 2.13 3.02
C ALA A 48 8.51 3.20 3.97
N LEU A 49 9.46 4.03 3.52
CA LEU A 49 9.99 5.16 4.30
C LEU A 49 9.07 6.39 4.28
N LYS A 50 8.04 6.42 3.42
CA LYS A 50 7.11 7.54 3.34
C LYS A 50 6.11 7.49 4.50
N PRO A 51 6.09 8.50 5.40
CA PRO A 51 5.26 8.45 6.61
C PRO A 51 3.76 8.38 6.31
N ARG A 52 3.32 8.92 5.17
CA ARG A 52 1.93 8.84 4.72
C ARG A 52 1.54 7.42 4.35
N LEU A 53 2.39 6.72 3.59
CA LEU A 53 2.15 5.32 3.24
C LEU A 53 2.18 4.43 4.48
N ALA A 54 3.18 4.58 5.34
CA ALA A 54 3.29 3.79 6.56
C ALA A 54 2.06 3.94 7.47
N ARG A 55 1.61 5.18 7.72
CA ARG A 55 0.38 5.45 8.49
C ARG A 55 -0.85 4.86 7.83
N ALA A 56 -0.97 5.03 6.52
CA ALA A 56 -2.12 4.52 5.78
C ALA A 56 -2.23 3.00 5.86
N MET A 57 -1.11 2.30 5.64
CA MET A 57 -1.02 0.84 5.76
C MET A 57 -1.35 0.38 7.17
N GLY A 58 -0.81 1.03 8.21
CA GLY A 58 -1.14 0.71 9.60
C GLY A 58 -2.64 0.82 9.91
N ILE A 59 -3.30 1.87 9.44
CA ILE A 59 -4.75 2.01 9.62
C ILE A 59 -5.51 0.98 8.77
N LEU A 60 -5.04 0.66 7.55
CA LEU A 60 -5.65 -0.34 6.66
C LEU A 60 -5.72 -1.71 7.34
N PHE A 61 -4.59 -2.16 7.89
CA PHE A 61 -4.51 -3.43 8.62
C PHE A 61 -5.31 -3.41 9.93
N ALA A 62 -5.32 -2.29 10.65
CA ALA A 62 -6.13 -2.16 11.86
C ALA A 62 -7.64 -2.20 11.57
N SER A 63 -8.09 -1.61 10.45
CA SER A 63 -9.50 -1.66 10.03
C SER A 63 -9.93 -3.06 9.59
N GLY A 64 -9.07 -3.80 8.86
CA GLY A 64 -9.37 -5.17 8.45
C GLY A 64 -9.52 -6.13 9.64
N VAL A 65 -8.67 -5.98 10.67
CA VAL A 65 -8.79 -6.75 11.93
C VAL A 65 -10.09 -6.41 12.65
N ARG A 66 -10.47 -5.13 12.72
CA ARG A 66 -11.71 -4.71 13.39
C ARG A 66 -12.94 -5.29 12.69
N GLN A 67 -12.98 -5.29 11.36
CA GLN A 67 -14.10 -5.81 10.58
C GLN A 67 -14.30 -7.33 10.74
N ILE A 68 -13.22 -8.08 10.94
CA ILE A 68 -13.28 -9.52 11.25
C ILE A 68 -13.76 -9.79 12.69
N LEU A 69 -13.43 -8.89 13.63
CA LEU A 69 -13.82 -9.03 15.05
C LEU A 69 -15.24 -8.55 15.35
N THR A 70 -15.78 -7.63 14.56
CA THR A 70 -17.17 -7.14 14.68
C THR A 70 -18.14 -7.77 13.67
N GLY A 71 -17.65 -8.71 12.84
CA GLY A 71 -18.43 -9.43 11.84
C GLY A 71 -18.78 -10.85 12.29
#